data_AF-A0A4Z1BC77-F1
#
_entry.id   AF-A0A4Z1BC77-F1
#
_cell.length_a   1.000
_cell.length_b   1.000
_cell.length_c   1.000
_cell.angle_alpha   90.00
_cell.angle_beta   90.00
_cell.angle_gamma   90.00
#
_symmetry.space_group_name_H-M   'P 1'
#
loop_
_entity.id
_entity.type
_entity.pdbx_description
1 polymer ?
#
loop_
_entity_poly.entity_id
_entity_poly.type
_entity_poly.pdbx_seq_one_letter_code
_entity_poly.pdbx_strand_id
1 'polypeptide(L)'
;MKKITLLTAFSLFASFANAQEYSTNNIVIKQDNQVFNIYDAEQTIKLRPAEFSIEYLNKPYQEKKNLFYAAQALVTDSTVDTNLQEGVRIDNIPYFEPGTGFAAEKNQVIYYPFLSSDGHQYLYYVSNKDKRVEKTGTSNNWDIYKWTLKGVYQYDAEMDWNIYDNTEVNIILIIDRNLDGILQKGEFFNIHIDFQK
;
A
#
# COMPACT_ATOMS: atom_id res chain seq x y z
N MET A 1 -13.89 57.43 37.98
CA MET A 1 -13.89 57.05 36.54
C MET A 1 -12.67 56.22 36.25
N LYS A 2 -12.84 54.96 35.83
CA LYS A 2 -11.89 54.16 35.01
C LYS A 2 -12.60 52.84 34.70
N LYS A 3 -13.15 52.73 33.48
CA LYS A 3 -13.63 51.46 32.94
C LYS A 3 -12.43 50.81 32.24
N ILE A 4 -12.00 49.66 32.74
CA ILE A 4 -10.99 48.83 32.07
C ILE A 4 -11.78 47.86 31.20
N THR A 5 -11.71 48.07 29.89
CA THR A 5 -12.27 47.15 28.90
C THR A 5 -11.19 46.11 28.59
N LEU A 6 -11.41 44.87 29.02
CA LEU A 6 -10.54 43.74 28.72
C LEU A 6 -10.87 43.27 27.29
N LEU A 7 -9.91 43.39 26.37
CA LEU A 7 -10.02 42.91 25.00
C LEU A 7 -9.53 41.45 24.97
N THR A 8 -10.45 40.49 24.93
CA THR A 8 -10.13 39.08 24.74
C THR A 8 -9.90 38.82 23.25
N ALA A 9 -8.63 38.72 22.84
CA ALA A 9 -8.27 38.28 21.50
C ALA A 9 -8.41 36.75 21.42
N PHE A 10 -9.54 36.28 20.88
CA PHE A 10 -9.73 34.87 20.52
C PHE A 10 -8.97 34.60 19.21
N SER A 11 -7.76 34.06 19.32
CA SER A 11 -7.03 33.54 18.16
C SER A 11 -7.56 32.14 17.84
N LEU A 12 -8.49 32.07 16.88
CA LEU A 12 -8.84 30.80 16.24
C LEU A 12 -7.64 30.35 15.40
N PHE A 13 -6.86 29.40 15.93
CA PHE A 13 -6.00 28.57 15.10
C PHE A 13 -6.90 27.72 14.21
N ALA A 14 -7.10 28.14 12.96
CA ALA A 14 -7.62 27.26 11.94
C ALA A 14 -6.58 26.15 11.71
N SER A 15 -6.81 24.97 12.30
CA SER A 15 -6.11 23.77 11.87
C SER A 15 -6.57 23.48 10.44
N PHE A 16 -5.75 23.86 9.47
CA PHE A 16 -5.88 23.39 8.08
C PHE A 16 -5.61 21.89 8.10
N ALA A 17 -6.67 21.11 8.33
CA ALA A 17 -6.67 19.70 7.96
C ALA A 17 -6.58 19.68 6.43
N ASN A 18 -5.38 19.46 5.89
CA ASN A 18 -5.25 19.12 4.48
C ASN A 18 -6.11 17.87 4.25
N ALA A 19 -7.15 18.00 3.42
CA ALA A 19 -7.97 16.86 3.05
C ALA A 19 -7.07 15.85 2.34
N GLN A 20 -7.04 14.61 2.85
CA GLN A 20 -6.28 13.52 2.22
C GLN A 20 -6.78 13.31 0.79
N GLU A 21 -5.89 13.45 -0.19
CA GLU A 21 -6.22 13.24 -1.59
C GLU A 21 -6.07 11.75 -1.94
N TYR A 22 -7.20 11.09 -2.19
CA TYR A 22 -7.22 9.75 -2.77
C TYR A 22 -7.60 9.85 -4.25
N SER A 23 -6.72 9.35 -5.11
CA SER A 23 -6.95 9.19 -6.54
C SER A 23 -6.51 7.80 -6.99
N THR A 24 -6.86 7.42 -8.22
CA THR A 24 -6.35 6.17 -8.81
C THR A 24 -4.91 6.29 -9.30
N ASN A 25 -4.35 7.50 -9.32
CA ASN A 25 -2.98 7.77 -9.80
C ASN A 25 -1.96 7.87 -8.66
N ASN A 26 -2.39 7.67 -7.42
CA ASN A 26 -1.51 7.68 -6.27
C ASN A 26 -1.84 6.55 -5.29
N ILE A 27 -0.88 6.28 -4.43
CA ILE A 27 -1.08 5.55 -3.18
C ILE A 27 -0.62 6.45 -2.03
N VAL A 28 -1.08 6.12 -0.83
CA VAL A 28 -0.79 6.88 0.39
C VAL A 28 -0.13 5.96 1.38
N ILE A 29 1.09 6.30 1.80
CA ILE A 29 1.79 5.59 2.87
C ILE A 29 1.63 6.38 4.16
N LYS A 30 1.27 5.70 5.25
CA LYS A 30 1.08 6.30 6.57
C LYS A 30 1.93 5.59 7.62
N GLN A 31 2.64 6.36 8.43
CA GLN A 31 3.36 5.88 9.60
C GLN A 31 3.16 6.89 10.74
N ASP A 32 2.54 6.45 11.84
CA ASP A 32 2.07 7.32 12.93
C ASP A 32 1.23 8.51 12.40
N ASN A 33 1.69 9.74 12.64
CA ASN A 33 1.02 10.98 12.18
C ASN A 33 1.56 11.49 10.84
N GLN A 34 2.46 10.74 10.18
CA GLN A 34 3.05 11.12 8.90
C GLN A 34 2.29 10.49 7.74
N VAL A 35 2.16 11.27 6.67
CA VAL A 35 1.50 10.88 5.42
C VAL A 35 2.46 11.15 4.28
N PHE A 36 2.69 10.14 3.45
CA PHE A 36 3.52 10.20 2.26
C PHE A 36 2.65 9.86 1.05
N ASN A 37 2.43 10.82 0.16
CA ASN A 37 1.74 10.56 -1.10
C ASN A 37 2.77 10.09 -2.13
N ILE A 38 2.48 8.97 -2.79
CA ILE A 38 3.30 8.40 -3.86
C ILE A 38 2.59 8.65 -5.18
N TYR A 39 3.13 9.54 -6.00
CA TYR A 39 2.55 9.92 -7.30
C TYR A 39 3.34 9.34 -8.48
N ASP A 40 4.63 9.12 -8.28
CA ASP A 40 5.51 8.58 -9.29
C ASP A 40 5.46 7.05 -9.29
N ALA A 41 5.61 6.47 -10.47
CA ALA A 41 5.67 5.02 -10.62
C ALA A 41 6.87 4.40 -9.88
N GLU A 42 7.92 5.18 -9.64
CA GLU A 42 9.05 4.80 -8.82
C GLU A 42 9.35 5.93 -7.82
N GLN A 43 9.40 5.62 -6.53
CA GLN A 43 9.65 6.62 -5.50
C GLN A 43 10.34 6.01 -4.29
N THR A 44 11.37 6.70 -3.80
CA THR A 44 11.99 6.38 -2.51
C THR A 44 11.37 7.20 -1.39
N ILE A 45 11.04 6.54 -0.28
CA ILE A 45 10.60 7.21 0.96
C ILE A 45 11.45 6.76 2.14
N LYS A 46 11.55 7.64 3.13
CA LYS A 46 12.25 7.37 4.38
C LYS A 46 11.25 7.14 5.49
N LEU A 47 11.34 5.98 6.14
CA LEU A 47 10.48 5.61 7.27
C LEU A 47 11.34 5.24 8.47
N ARG A 48 10.76 5.26 9.67
CA ARG A 48 11.36 4.55 10.81
C ARG A 48 11.10 3.05 10.67
N PRO A 49 11.96 2.19 11.26
CA PRO A 49 11.74 0.75 11.29
C PRO A 49 10.60 0.39 12.26
N ALA A 50 9.36 0.69 11.86
CA ALA A 50 8.12 0.52 12.63
C ALA A 50 6.94 0.26 11.69
N GLU A 51 5.80 -0.17 12.24
CA GLU A 51 4.57 -0.43 11.48
C GLU A 51 4.20 0.78 10.59
N PHE A 52 3.80 0.51 9.35
CA PHE A 52 3.21 1.49 8.45
C PHE A 52 2.07 0.85 7.66
N SER A 53 1.33 1.66 6.90
CA SER A 53 0.30 1.15 6.01
C SER A 53 0.35 1.81 4.64
N ILE A 54 -0.02 1.05 3.61
CA ILE A 54 -0.25 1.52 2.26
C ILE A 54 -1.75 1.56 2.03
N GLU A 55 -2.26 2.71 1.61
CA GLU A 55 -3.65 2.91 1.23
C GLU A 55 -3.77 3.24 -0.25
N TYR A 56 -4.75 2.63 -0.92
CA TYR A 56 -4.95 2.77 -2.34
C TYR A 56 -6.43 2.60 -2.73
N LEU A 57 -6.79 3.14 -3.88
CA LEU A 57 -8.12 2.96 -4.47
C LEU A 57 -8.16 1.73 -5.38
N ASN A 58 -9.15 0.86 -5.17
CA ASN A 58 -9.49 -0.21 -6.11
C ASN A 58 -11.02 -0.44 -6.14
N LYS A 59 -11.52 -1.14 -7.18
CA LYS A 59 -12.94 -1.48 -7.29
C LYS A 59 -13.30 -2.55 -6.25
N PRO A 60 -14.54 -2.54 -5.73
CA PRO A 60 -15.01 -3.61 -4.87
C PRO A 60 -15.12 -4.93 -5.62
N TYR A 61 -14.91 -6.04 -4.92
CA TYR A 61 -15.24 -7.37 -5.40
C TYR A 61 -16.70 -7.44 -5.89
N GLN A 62 -16.92 -7.97 -7.09
CA GLN A 62 -18.27 -8.14 -7.66
C GLN A 62 -18.60 -9.63 -7.80
N GLU A 63 -19.01 -10.26 -6.71
CA GLU A 63 -19.31 -11.70 -6.63
C GLU A 63 -20.26 -12.17 -7.75
N LYS A 64 -21.37 -11.45 -7.97
CA LYS A 64 -22.36 -11.80 -9.01
C LYS A 64 -21.80 -11.80 -10.44
N LYS A 65 -20.69 -11.11 -10.68
CA LYS A 65 -20.02 -11.04 -11.98
C LYS A 65 -18.69 -11.79 -12.00
N ASN A 66 -18.32 -12.44 -10.90
CA ASN A 66 -17.02 -13.10 -10.71
C ASN A 66 -15.83 -12.19 -11.04
N LEU A 67 -15.93 -10.89 -10.69
CA LEU A 67 -14.83 -9.94 -10.91
C LEU A 67 -14.03 -9.77 -9.63
N PHE A 68 -12.85 -10.40 -9.60
CA PHE A 68 -11.93 -10.41 -8.47
C PHE A 68 -10.90 -9.29 -8.59
N TYR A 69 -11.23 -8.14 -8.00
CA TYR A 69 -10.32 -6.99 -7.93
C TYR A 69 -9.35 -7.17 -6.75
N ALA A 70 -8.17 -7.70 -7.06
CA ALA A 70 -7.05 -7.79 -6.13
C ALA A 70 -5.86 -6.99 -6.66
N ALA A 71 -5.16 -6.30 -5.77
CA ALA A 71 -3.82 -5.83 -6.10
C ALA A 71 -2.83 -6.98 -5.94
N GLN A 72 -1.70 -6.89 -6.62
CA GLN A 72 -0.59 -7.84 -6.53
C GLN A 72 0.61 -7.10 -5.94
N ALA A 73 1.24 -7.67 -4.92
CA ALA A 73 2.36 -7.04 -4.23
C ALA A 73 3.55 -8.00 -4.10
N LEU A 74 4.68 -7.62 -4.68
CA LEU A 74 5.99 -8.21 -4.40
C LEU A 74 6.67 -7.37 -3.33
N VAL A 75 7.21 -8.02 -2.28
CA VAL A 75 8.03 -7.39 -1.24
C VAL A 75 9.38 -8.07 -1.25
N THR A 76 10.45 -7.30 -1.44
CA THR A 76 11.80 -7.83 -1.62
C THR A 76 12.83 -6.85 -1.09
N ASP A 77 13.99 -7.34 -0.65
CA ASP A 77 15.15 -6.53 -0.28
C ASP A 77 16.26 -6.58 -1.33
N SER A 78 16.00 -7.31 -2.42
CA SER A 78 16.87 -7.39 -3.57
C SER A 78 16.50 -6.34 -4.61
N THR A 79 17.49 -5.95 -5.40
CA THR A 79 17.22 -5.17 -6.61
C THR A 79 16.56 -6.08 -7.62
N VAL A 80 15.32 -5.77 -8.00
CA VAL A 80 14.55 -6.54 -8.97
C VAL A 80 14.40 -5.75 -10.26
N ASP A 81 14.88 -6.31 -11.36
CA ASP A 81 14.71 -5.74 -12.70
C ASP A 81 13.29 -6.08 -13.18
N THR A 82 12.36 -5.17 -12.90
CA THR A 82 10.99 -5.27 -13.37
C THR A 82 10.76 -4.20 -14.43
N ASN A 83 10.41 -4.63 -15.64
CA ASN A 83 10.06 -3.72 -16.74
C ASN A 83 8.64 -3.17 -16.55
N LEU A 84 8.45 -2.35 -15.52
CA LEU A 84 7.17 -1.72 -15.19
C LEU A 84 6.96 -0.50 -16.07
N GLN A 85 6.21 -0.68 -17.16
CA GLN A 85 5.84 0.40 -18.07
C GLN A 85 4.43 0.18 -18.61
N GLU A 86 3.77 1.28 -18.97
CA GLU A 86 2.43 1.25 -19.57
C GLU A 86 2.40 0.37 -20.83
N GLY A 87 1.34 -0.41 -20.99
CA GLY A 87 1.13 -1.31 -22.13
C GLY A 87 1.78 -2.69 -22.00
N VAL A 88 2.61 -2.93 -20.97
CA VAL A 88 3.14 -4.28 -20.69
C VAL A 88 2.04 -5.15 -20.09
N ARG A 89 1.96 -6.40 -20.56
CA ARG A 89 1.07 -7.39 -19.94
C ARG A 89 1.63 -7.83 -18.60
N ILE A 90 0.80 -7.86 -17.58
CA ILE A 90 1.19 -8.24 -16.22
C ILE A 90 1.76 -9.66 -16.19
N ASP A 91 1.18 -10.58 -16.99
CA ASP A 91 1.63 -11.97 -17.10
C ASP A 91 3.02 -12.17 -17.72
N ASN A 92 3.63 -11.11 -18.27
CA ASN A 92 4.99 -11.09 -18.79
C ASN A 92 6.00 -10.42 -17.85
N ILE A 93 5.55 -9.87 -16.72
CA ILE A 93 6.43 -9.23 -15.75
C ILE A 93 6.93 -10.31 -14.80
N PRO A 94 8.26 -10.49 -14.65
CA PRO A 94 8.82 -11.40 -13.66
C PRO A 94 8.19 -11.20 -12.28
N TYR A 95 8.00 -12.28 -11.54
CA TYR A 95 7.35 -12.32 -10.22
C TYR A 95 5.83 -12.08 -10.24
N PHE A 96 5.23 -11.80 -11.39
CA PHE A 96 3.79 -11.59 -11.59
C PHE A 96 3.19 -12.52 -12.67
N GLU A 97 4.03 -13.35 -13.30
CA GLU A 97 3.59 -14.36 -14.25
C GLU A 97 2.78 -15.49 -13.57
N PRO A 98 1.94 -16.22 -14.32
CA PRO A 98 1.15 -17.33 -13.79
C PRO A 98 2.01 -18.35 -13.04
N GLY A 99 1.62 -18.65 -11.79
CA GLY A 99 2.33 -19.61 -10.92
C GLY A 99 3.21 -18.97 -9.84
N THR A 100 3.45 -17.66 -9.91
CA THR A 100 4.24 -16.92 -8.90
C THR A 100 3.42 -16.43 -7.70
N GLY A 101 2.09 -16.46 -7.79
CA GLY A 101 1.21 -15.99 -6.71
C GLY A 101 1.23 -16.90 -5.48
N PHE A 102 1.55 -16.36 -4.31
CA PHE A 102 1.55 -17.13 -3.07
C PHE A 102 0.14 -17.50 -2.60
N ALA A 103 -0.05 -18.81 -2.42
CA ALA A 103 -1.26 -19.37 -1.84
C ALA A 103 -1.51 -18.76 -0.44
N ALA A 104 -2.79 -18.58 -0.10
CA ALA A 104 -3.16 -18.22 1.26
C ALA A 104 -3.04 -19.45 2.14
N GLU A 105 -1.98 -19.53 2.96
CA GLU A 105 -1.99 -20.51 4.05
C GLU A 105 -3.03 -20.11 5.09
N LYS A 106 -3.81 -21.07 5.59
CA LYS A 106 -4.70 -20.83 6.74
C LYS A 106 -3.84 -20.41 7.92
N ASN A 107 -4.05 -19.20 8.45
CA ASN A 107 -3.24 -18.47 9.45
C ASN A 107 -2.18 -17.53 8.87
N GLN A 108 -2.26 -17.19 7.58
CA GLN A 108 -1.35 -16.25 6.95
C GLN A 108 -1.15 -14.98 7.77
N VAL A 109 0.09 -14.53 7.82
CA VAL A 109 0.48 -13.38 8.59
C VAL A 109 0.04 -12.11 7.86
N ILE A 110 -1.21 -11.69 8.08
CA ILE A 110 -1.88 -10.57 7.38
C ILE A 110 -1.02 -9.29 7.36
N TYR A 111 -0.18 -9.09 8.39
CA TYR A 111 0.67 -7.92 8.56
C TYR A 111 2.14 -8.11 8.17
N TYR A 112 2.53 -9.31 7.73
CA TYR A 112 3.91 -9.67 7.42
C TYR A 112 3.93 -10.37 6.06
N PRO A 113 4.03 -9.61 4.97
CA PRO A 113 4.22 -10.20 3.65
C PRO A 113 5.42 -11.14 3.59
N PHE A 114 5.35 -12.13 2.71
CA PHE A 114 6.55 -12.89 2.34
C PHE A 114 7.57 -11.93 1.73
N LEU A 115 8.76 -11.89 2.32
CA LEU A 115 9.93 -11.33 1.67
C LEU A 115 10.38 -12.34 0.61
N SER A 116 10.34 -11.97 -0.66
CA SER A 116 10.52 -12.94 -1.73
C SER A 116 11.34 -12.40 -2.90
N SER A 117 11.98 -13.33 -3.59
CA SER A 117 12.59 -13.17 -4.91
C SER A 117 11.91 -14.05 -5.97
N ASP A 118 10.76 -14.65 -5.67
CA ASP A 118 10.14 -15.70 -6.49
C ASP A 118 8.70 -15.35 -6.93
N GLY A 119 8.03 -14.42 -6.25
CA GLY A 119 6.65 -14.11 -6.58
C GLY A 119 5.95 -13.11 -5.69
N HIS A 120 4.68 -12.87 -6.01
CA HIS A 120 3.85 -11.86 -5.40
C HIS A 120 2.77 -12.46 -4.50
N GLN A 121 2.16 -11.61 -3.68
CA GLN A 121 0.93 -11.94 -2.96
C GLN A 121 -0.24 -11.09 -3.45
N TYR A 122 -1.43 -11.69 -3.45
CA TYR A 122 -2.67 -10.97 -3.70
C TYR A 122 -3.11 -10.16 -2.48
N LEU A 123 -3.59 -8.95 -2.71
CA LEU A 123 -4.18 -8.04 -1.72
C LEU A 123 -5.65 -7.82 -2.10
N TYR A 124 -6.55 -8.47 -1.37
CA TYR A 124 -7.97 -8.51 -1.73
C TYR A 124 -8.89 -8.27 -0.52
N TYR A 125 -10.12 -7.87 -0.80
CA TYR A 125 -11.19 -7.78 0.18
C TYR A 125 -12.49 -8.33 -0.43
N VAL A 126 -12.90 -9.51 0.02
CA VAL A 126 -14.21 -10.10 -0.33
C VAL A 126 -15.21 -9.80 0.78
N SER A 127 -14.80 -10.01 2.03
CA SER A 127 -15.59 -9.70 3.22
C SER A 127 -14.69 -9.52 4.45
N ASN A 128 -15.28 -9.13 5.58
CA ASN A 128 -14.53 -9.10 6.85
C ASN A 128 -13.95 -10.45 7.29
N LYS A 129 -14.46 -11.56 6.76
CA LYS A 129 -13.98 -12.92 7.07
C LYS A 129 -12.98 -13.45 6.03
N ASP A 130 -12.88 -12.80 4.88
CA ASP A 130 -12.06 -13.23 3.75
C ASP A 130 -11.45 -12.01 3.07
N LYS A 131 -10.25 -11.66 3.51
CA LYS A 131 -9.52 -10.46 3.12
C LYS A 131 -8.04 -10.58 3.46
N ARG A 132 -7.22 -9.79 2.77
CA ARG A 132 -5.81 -9.52 3.08
C ARG A 132 -5.52 -8.02 3.25
N VAL A 133 -6.50 -7.17 2.99
CA VAL A 133 -6.47 -5.73 3.25
C VAL A 133 -7.75 -5.30 3.95
N GLU A 134 -7.72 -4.17 4.64
CA GLU A 134 -8.89 -3.58 5.28
C GLU A 134 -9.58 -2.61 4.32
N LYS A 135 -10.92 -2.58 4.31
CA LYS A 135 -11.67 -1.49 3.68
C LYS A 135 -11.87 -0.37 4.69
N THR A 136 -11.22 0.77 4.49
CA THR A 136 -11.26 1.90 5.42
C THR A 136 -12.23 3.00 5.01
N GLY A 137 -12.72 2.98 3.76
CA GLY A 137 -13.68 3.95 3.28
C GLY A 137 -14.00 3.80 1.80
N THR A 138 -14.50 4.88 1.23
CA THR A 138 -14.86 5.00 -0.19
C THR A 138 -14.53 6.39 -0.70
N SER A 139 -14.09 6.50 -1.95
CA SER A 139 -13.92 7.75 -2.68
C SER A 139 -14.57 7.63 -4.05
N ASN A 140 -15.64 8.39 -4.31
CA ASN A 140 -16.48 8.24 -5.50
C ASN A 140 -16.95 6.77 -5.66
N ASN A 141 -16.59 6.13 -6.78
CA ASN A 141 -16.96 4.74 -7.10
C ASN A 141 -15.89 3.71 -6.67
N TRP A 142 -14.91 4.13 -5.87
CA TRP A 142 -13.78 3.30 -5.44
C TRP A 142 -13.82 3.03 -3.95
N ASP A 143 -13.38 1.84 -3.56
CA ASP A 143 -13.10 1.51 -2.18
C ASP A 143 -11.68 1.97 -1.83
N ILE A 144 -11.49 2.49 -0.62
CA ILE A 144 -10.17 2.74 -0.05
C ILE A 144 -9.75 1.48 0.69
N TYR A 145 -8.72 0.82 0.20
CA TYR A 145 -8.10 -0.34 0.86
C TYR A 145 -6.84 0.07 1.60
N LYS A 146 -6.63 -0.55 2.75
CA LYS A 146 -5.46 -0.35 3.61
C LYS A 146 -4.76 -1.69 3.82
N TRP A 147 -3.49 -1.74 3.45
CA TRP A 147 -2.59 -2.83 3.75
C TRP A 147 -1.63 -2.39 4.84
N THR A 148 -1.66 -3.04 6.00
CA THR A 148 -0.80 -2.72 7.15
C THR A 148 0.38 -3.67 7.17
N LEU A 149 1.60 -3.14 7.33
CA LEU A 149 2.84 -3.89 7.35
C LEU A 149 3.57 -3.63 8.67
N LYS A 150 3.74 -4.70 9.47
CA LYS A 150 4.51 -4.70 10.72
C LYS A 150 5.95 -5.16 10.54
N GLY A 151 6.20 -5.88 9.45
CA GLY A 151 7.45 -6.54 9.18
C GLY A 151 7.36 -7.34 7.90
N VAL A 152 8.19 -8.39 7.82
CA VAL A 152 8.15 -9.40 6.76
C VAL A 152 8.14 -10.80 7.36
N TYR A 153 7.66 -11.77 6.59
CA TYR A 153 7.85 -13.17 6.86
C TYR A 153 9.08 -13.68 6.09
N GLN A 154 10.09 -14.15 6.82
CA GLN A 154 11.36 -14.64 6.28
C GLN A 154 11.91 -15.74 7.21
N TYR A 155 12.58 -16.75 6.67
CA TYR A 155 13.16 -17.86 7.43
C TYR A 155 12.15 -18.57 8.35
N ASP A 156 10.95 -18.82 7.83
CA ASP A 156 9.82 -19.43 8.54
C ASP A 156 9.35 -18.66 9.80
N ALA A 157 9.68 -17.38 9.89
CA ALA A 157 9.37 -16.52 11.03
C ALA A 157 8.86 -15.13 10.63
N GLU A 158 8.05 -14.53 11.51
CA GLU A 158 7.68 -13.12 11.46
C GLU A 158 8.85 -12.27 11.98
N MET A 159 9.27 -11.29 11.19
CA MET A 159 10.35 -10.37 11.53
C MET A 159 9.82 -8.93 11.47
N ASP A 160 9.63 -8.32 12.64
CA ASP A 160 9.22 -6.91 12.76
C ASP A 160 10.26 -5.97 12.11
N TRP A 161 9.82 -4.83 11.59
CA TRP A 161 10.72 -3.85 10.97
C TRP A 161 11.84 -3.36 11.91
N ASN A 162 11.60 -3.30 13.23
CA ASN A 162 12.58 -2.83 14.22
C ASN A 162 13.77 -3.76 14.42
N ILE A 163 13.62 -5.05 14.09
CA ILE A 163 14.66 -6.08 14.16
C ILE A 163 15.04 -6.59 12.77
N TYR A 164 14.44 -6.03 11.71
CA TYR A 164 14.76 -6.38 10.34
C TYR A 164 16.21 -6.05 10.02
N ASP A 165 16.95 -7.00 9.46
CA ASP A 165 18.41 -6.89 9.31
C ASP A 165 18.80 -5.79 8.31
N ASN A 166 18.06 -5.65 7.21
CA ASN A 166 18.34 -4.66 6.17
C ASN A 166 17.78 -3.29 6.54
N THR A 167 18.35 -2.25 5.92
CA THR A 167 17.85 -0.87 6.00
C THR A 167 16.90 -0.55 4.87
N GLU A 168 16.73 -1.43 3.89
CA GLU A 168 15.95 -1.17 2.70
C GLU A 168 14.97 -2.30 2.43
N VAL A 169 13.79 -1.94 1.91
CA VAL A 169 12.83 -2.89 1.34
C VAL A 169 12.11 -2.25 0.16
N ASN A 170 11.94 -3.03 -0.90
CA ASN A 170 11.26 -2.65 -2.12
C ASN A 170 9.88 -3.28 -2.15
N ILE A 171 8.87 -2.48 -2.46
CA ILE A 171 7.48 -2.93 -2.62
C ILE A 171 7.03 -2.57 -4.02
N ILE A 172 6.80 -3.59 -4.84
CA ILE A 172 6.18 -3.43 -6.15
C ILE A 172 4.71 -3.78 -6.02
N LEU A 173 3.85 -2.79 -6.29
CA LEU A 173 2.40 -2.91 -6.19
C LEU A 173 1.77 -2.71 -7.58
N ILE A 174 1.01 -3.70 -8.04
CA ILE A 174 0.21 -3.64 -9.27
C ILE A 174 -1.29 -3.68 -8.91
N ILE A 175 -2.08 -2.75 -9.44
CA ILE A 175 -3.51 -2.61 -9.20
C ILE A 175 -4.21 -2.57 -10.56
N ASP A 176 -4.51 -3.74 -11.13
CA ASP A 176 -5.29 -3.84 -12.38
C ASP A 176 -6.77 -3.50 -12.08
N ARG A 177 -7.16 -2.27 -12.38
CA ARG A 177 -8.48 -1.74 -12.02
C ARG A 177 -9.55 -2.05 -13.05
N ASN A 178 -9.18 -2.55 -14.23
CA ASN A 178 -10.11 -2.86 -15.30
C ASN A 178 -10.15 -4.37 -15.64
N LEU A 179 -9.24 -5.16 -15.06
CA LEU A 179 -9.06 -6.60 -15.22
C LEU A 179 -8.69 -7.02 -16.67
N ASP A 180 -7.98 -6.16 -17.40
CA ASP A 180 -7.52 -6.45 -18.77
C ASP A 180 -6.12 -7.09 -18.82
N GLY A 181 -5.42 -7.13 -17.69
CA GLY A 181 -4.08 -7.71 -17.56
C GLY A 181 -2.97 -6.88 -18.20
N ILE A 182 -3.21 -5.59 -18.50
CA ILE A 182 -2.26 -4.67 -19.13
C ILE A 182 -2.00 -3.51 -18.18
N LEU A 183 -0.73 -3.22 -17.89
CA LEU A 183 -0.38 -2.09 -17.04
C LEU A 183 -0.82 -0.76 -17.66
N GLN A 184 -1.61 0.01 -16.92
CA GLN A 184 -1.97 1.37 -17.27
C GLN A 184 -1.35 2.38 -16.30
N LYS A 185 -1.35 3.66 -16.69
CA LYS A 185 -0.89 4.74 -15.84
C LYS A 185 -1.59 4.71 -14.47
N GLY A 186 -0.80 4.79 -13.40
CA GLY A 186 -1.30 4.78 -12.02
C GLY A 186 -1.68 3.39 -11.49
N GLU A 187 -1.48 2.32 -12.27
CA GLU A 187 -1.73 0.94 -11.84
C GLU A 187 -0.49 0.24 -11.31
N PHE A 188 0.69 0.85 -11.36
CA PHE A 188 1.92 0.25 -10.84
C PHE A 188 2.75 1.27 -10.05
N PHE A 189 3.35 0.79 -8.97
CA PHE A 189 4.21 1.56 -8.08
C PHE A 189 5.38 0.68 -7.62
N ASN A 190 6.61 1.16 -7.77
CA ASN A 190 7.82 0.62 -7.19
C ASN A 190 8.27 1.55 -6.06
N ILE A 191 8.08 1.12 -4.83
CA ILE A 191 8.32 1.92 -3.64
C ILE A 191 9.58 1.41 -2.97
N HIS A 192 10.61 2.24 -2.94
CA HIS A 192 11.83 1.95 -2.19
C HIS A 192 11.71 2.55 -0.80
N ILE A 193 11.71 1.72 0.24
CA ILE A 193 11.63 2.17 1.63
C ILE A 193 13.03 2.11 2.23
N ASP A 194 13.54 3.27 2.65
CA ASP A 194 14.80 3.43 3.39
C ASP A 194 14.49 3.64 4.89
N PHE A 195 14.73 2.60 5.70
CA PHE A 195 14.56 2.62 7.15
C PHE A 195 15.69 3.38 7.84
N GLN A 196 15.33 4.51 8.47
CA GLN A 196 16.23 5.32 9.27
C GLN A 196 16.43 4.65 10.65
N LYS A 197 17.52 3.88 10.79
CA LYS A 197 17.94 3.22 12.05
C LYS A 197 18.73 4.15 12.96
#